data_AF-A0A944XQP3-F1
#
_entry.id   AF-A0A944XQP3-F1
#
_cell.length_a   1.000
_cell.length_b   1.000
_cell.length_c   1.000
_cell.angle_alpha   90.00
_cell.angle_beta   90.00
_cell.angle_gamma   90.00
#
_symmetry.space_group_name_H-M   'P 1'
#
loop_
_entity.id
_entity.type
_entity.pdbx_description
1 polymer ?
#
loop_
_entity_poly.entity_id
_entity_poly.type
_entity_poly.pdbx_seq_one_letter_code
_entity_poly.pdbx_strand_id
1 'polypeptide(L)'
;IIRELEFIHIPFKAEAIYTLTDRPAVIDLLSLMRALLSPLDRIAWLSILRAPWAGMSLSDLHLLSEEYPESSIWELLNDESLIEKLSSTGQKQVKRIVSVLFPTLNALPSNNFRDLLENCWIRLGGPACLEETPPRDIESFFDEVESIMQKGEINKVEHFNHVIENLYASPLTLDENAVQVMTMHKAKGLEFDYVILPGLGKRPRPESKQLVFWMPYGDELLLAPIEEKGGNHSPIYNFLAEMDKEKDDHEMLRLLYVAATRARKQLHLFGKTKKNNIPESNSLLESLWPFIKKVWNNSESSESQQEVKQMAIVSETIFLKRIPAGFTPPSPFLDIDTEIMVEIDEEKNISPFLWAGNAARCLGNVLHRILQTIAEEGLNEWGIERIDQMAPKIKSALLGEGLPFDQNEKILQQILLGIRNTLQDPKGQWILANHEESRAEYPLTQFSENRFFRKIIDRTFIENDIRWIIDYKTSRHEGMDLKEFLNNEVVRYKPQLDNYATLLREYGEIRPIKKALYFPMHKVWREI
;
A
#
# COMPACT_ATOMS: atom_id res chain seq x y z
N ILE A 1 -14.35 10.24 -29.25
CA ILE A 1 -12.90 10.53 -29.23
C ILE A 1 -12.17 9.29 -28.75
N ILE A 2 -12.27 8.91 -27.48
CA ILE A 2 -11.51 7.76 -26.98
C ILE A 2 -11.85 6.45 -27.73
N ARG A 3 -13.13 6.11 -27.86
CA ARG A 3 -13.58 4.96 -28.67
C ARG A 3 -13.02 4.97 -30.11
N GLU A 4 -12.87 6.14 -30.72
CA GLU A 4 -12.30 6.25 -32.07
C GLU A 4 -10.78 6.05 -32.05
N LEU A 5 -10.08 6.56 -31.03
CA LEU A 5 -8.64 6.32 -30.83
C LEU A 5 -8.37 4.81 -30.63
N GLU A 6 -9.23 4.12 -29.88
CA GLU A 6 -9.18 2.66 -29.71
C GLU A 6 -9.41 1.94 -31.05
N PHE A 7 -10.44 2.32 -31.79
CA PHE A 7 -10.80 1.72 -33.08
C PHE A 7 -9.68 1.85 -34.12
N ILE A 8 -8.99 2.99 -34.17
CA ILE A 8 -7.86 3.23 -35.09
C ILE A 8 -6.50 2.88 -34.48
N HIS A 9 -6.47 2.25 -33.30
CA HIS A 9 -5.28 1.81 -32.57
C HIS A 9 -4.24 2.91 -32.29
N ILE A 10 -4.68 4.13 -31.97
CA ILE A 10 -3.79 5.18 -31.45
C ILE A 10 -3.66 5.01 -29.93
N PRO A 11 -2.45 4.84 -29.39
CA PRO A 11 -2.26 4.74 -27.95
C PRO A 11 -2.63 6.05 -27.27
N PHE A 12 -3.41 5.98 -26.20
CA PHE A 12 -3.82 7.15 -25.42
C PHE A 12 -3.80 6.86 -23.91
N LYS A 13 -3.55 7.91 -23.12
CA LYS A 13 -3.63 7.93 -21.66
C LYS A 13 -4.76 8.86 -21.26
N ALA A 14 -5.81 8.30 -20.68
CA ALA A 14 -6.97 9.03 -20.21
C ALA A 14 -6.94 9.09 -18.68
N GLU A 15 -6.51 10.21 -18.11
CA GLU A 15 -6.47 10.36 -16.66
C GLU A 15 -7.80 10.87 -16.10
N ALA A 16 -8.38 10.12 -15.17
CA ALA A 16 -9.63 10.48 -14.48
C ALA A 16 -10.82 10.73 -15.44
N ILE A 17 -10.85 10.00 -16.55
CA ILE A 17 -11.98 10.03 -17.50
C ILE A 17 -12.87 8.82 -17.31
N TYR A 18 -12.26 7.65 -17.13
CA TYR A 18 -12.98 6.41 -16.84
C TYR A 18 -13.04 6.20 -15.33
N THR A 19 -14.22 5.85 -14.85
CA THR A 19 -14.38 5.36 -13.49
C THR A 19 -13.95 3.89 -13.44
N LEU A 20 -13.66 3.39 -12.24
CA LEU A 20 -13.32 1.98 -12.06
C LEU A 20 -14.50 1.07 -12.50
N THR A 21 -15.74 1.54 -12.35
CA THR A 21 -16.95 0.89 -12.83
C THR A 21 -17.09 0.82 -14.36
N ASP A 22 -16.29 1.55 -15.14
CA ASP A 22 -16.28 1.41 -16.60
C ASP A 22 -15.54 0.13 -17.04
N ARG A 23 -14.79 -0.52 -16.13
CA ARG A 23 -14.07 -1.77 -16.41
C ARG A 23 -15.01 -2.97 -16.29
N PRO A 24 -15.18 -3.79 -17.35
CA PRO A 24 -16.08 -4.95 -17.30
C PRO A 24 -15.79 -5.91 -16.14
N ALA A 25 -14.51 -6.23 -15.90
CA ALA A 25 -14.14 -7.14 -14.82
C ALA A 25 -14.43 -6.56 -13.41
N VAL A 26 -14.42 -5.23 -13.26
CA VAL A 26 -14.79 -4.58 -11.99
C VAL A 26 -16.30 -4.63 -11.79
N ILE A 27 -17.10 -4.45 -12.85
CA ILE A 27 -18.56 -4.63 -12.78
C ILE A 27 -18.90 -6.08 -12.37
N ASP A 28 -18.21 -7.06 -12.95
CA ASP A 28 -18.44 -8.46 -12.61
C ASP A 28 -18.04 -8.74 -11.15
N LEU A 29 -16.92 -8.18 -10.66
CA LEU A 29 -16.49 -8.26 -9.25
C LEU A 29 -17.47 -7.58 -8.29
N LEU A 30 -17.96 -6.39 -8.64
CA LEU A 30 -19.00 -5.69 -7.90
C LEU A 30 -20.28 -6.54 -7.80
N SER A 31 -20.66 -7.19 -8.90
CA SER A 31 -21.79 -8.12 -8.94
C SER A 31 -21.55 -9.33 -8.03
N LEU A 32 -20.33 -9.89 -8.00
CA LEU A 32 -19.97 -10.98 -7.10
C LEU A 32 -20.04 -10.55 -5.64
N MET A 33 -19.51 -9.38 -5.31
CA MET A 33 -19.59 -8.81 -3.96
C MET A 33 -21.05 -8.66 -3.51
N ARG A 34 -21.91 -8.07 -4.35
CA ARG A 34 -23.34 -7.90 -4.07
C ARG A 34 -24.05 -9.24 -3.87
N ALA A 35 -23.76 -10.23 -4.71
CA ALA A 35 -24.36 -11.55 -4.62
C ALA A 35 -23.99 -12.27 -3.31
N LEU A 36 -22.73 -12.14 -2.85
CA LEU A 36 -22.26 -12.73 -1.59
C LEU A 36 -22.82 -12.00 -0.36
N LEU A 37 -22.97 -10.68 -0.42
CA LEU A 37 -23.54 -9.88 0.68
C LEU A 37 -25.06 -10.00 0.79
N SER A 38 -25.75 -10.18 -0.34
CA SER A 38 -27.20 -10.26 -0.40
C SER A 38 -27.66 -11.45 -1.26
N PRO A 39 -28.03 -12.58 -0.64
CA PRO A 39 -28.57 -13.74 -1.35
C PRO A 39 -29.85 -13.44 -2.15
N LEU A 40 -30.58 -12.38 -1.79
CA LEU A 40 -31.82 -11.96 -2.45
C LEU A 40 -31.60 -11.01 -3.65
N ASP A 41 -30.38 -10.54 -3.88
CA ASP A 41 -30.06 -9.68 -5.03
C ASP A 41 -30.00 -10.49 -6.34
N ARG A 42 -31.17 -10.82 -6.88
CA ARG A 42 -31.31 -11.64 -8.10
C ARG A 42 -30.52 -11.09 -9.28
N ILE A 43 -30.42 -9.76 -9.41
CA ILE A 43 -29.69 -9.12 -10.51
C ILE A 43 -28.19 -9.41 -10.38
N ALA A 44 -27.62 -9.25 -9.19
CA ALA A 44 -26.22 -9.57 -8.93
C ALA A 44 -25.92 -11.04 -9.22
N TRP A 45 -26.78 -11.95 -8.75
CA TRP A 45 -26.67 -13.39 -9.00
C TRP A 45 -26.73 -13.74 -10.48
N LEU A 46 -27.71 -13.21 -11.23
CA LEU A 46 -27.80 -13.45 -12.68
C LEU A 46 -26.60 -12.85 -13.43
N SER A 47 -26.08 -11.71 -12.96
CA SER A 47 -24.90 -11.07 -13.54
C SER A 47 -23.65 -11.94 -13.39
N ILE A 48 -23.40 -12.54 -12.22
CA ILE A 48 -22.24 -13.44 -12.05
C ILE A 48 -22.35 -14.75 -12.80
N LEU A 49 -23.58 -15.25 -13.06
CA LEU A 49 -23.80 -16.41 -13.93
C LEU A 49 -23.55 -16.06 -15.41
N ARG A 50 -23.67 -14.79 -15.75
CA ARG A 50 -23.49 -14.28 -17.11
C ARG A 50 -22.07 -13.81 -17.40
N ALA A 51 -21.32 -13.45 -16.36
CA ALA A 51 -19.93 -13.00 -16.39
C ALA A 51 -19.00 -14.01 -17.09
N PRO A 52 -17.82 -13.59 -17.61
CA PRO A 52 -16.95 -14.44 -18.43
C PRO A 52 -16.47 -15.74 -17.74
N TRP A 53 -16.36 -15.73 -16.41
CA TRP A 53 -16.02 -16.95 -15.67
C TRP A 53 -17.15 -17.97 -15.61
N ALA A 54 -18.40 -17.58 -15.82
CA ALA A 54 -19.55 -18.50 -15.81
C ALA A 54 -20.05 -18.74 -17.23
N GLY A 55 -20.39 -17.66 -17.94
CA GLY A 55 -20.76 -17.66 -19.35
C GLY A 55 -22.05 -18.43 -19.67
N MET A 56 -23.03 -18.46 -18.75
CA MET A 56 -24.32 -19.11 -18.99
C MET A 56 -25.08 -18.42 -20.12
N SER A 57 -25.83 -19.21 -20.90
CA SER A 57 -26.64 -18.69 -21.99
C SER A 57 -27.89 -17.97 -21.46
N LEU A 58 -28.43 -17.01 -22.22
CA LEU A 58 -29.69 -16.36 -21.86
C LEU A 58 -30.84 -17.36 -21.77
N SER A 59 -30.83 -18.39 -22.62
CA SER A 59 -31.81 -19.48 -22.59
C SER A 59 -31.76 -20.26 -21.28
N ASP A 60 -30.57 -20.63 -20.81
CA ASP A 60 -30.40 -21.34 -19.53
C ASP A 60 -30.76 -20.44 -18.34
N LEU A 61 -30.40 -19.15 -18.37
CA LEU A 61 -30.76 -18.20 -17.30
C LEU A 61 -32.27 -17.97 -17.23
N HIS A 62 -32.94 -17.90 -18.37
CA HIS A 62 -34.39 -17.76 -18.44
C HIS A 62 -35.09 -18.99 -17.88
N LEU A 63 -34.69 -20.20 -18.32
CA LEU A 63 -35.19 -21.46 -17.78
C LEU A 63 -34.99 -21.59 -16.26
N LEU A 64 -33.86 -21.12 -15.75
CA LEU A 64 -33.56 -21.16 -14.32
C LEU A 64 -34.48 -20.23 -13.51
N SER A 65 -34.88 -19.08 -14.05
CA SER A 65 -35.41 -17.96 -13.25
C SER A 65 -36.86 -17.54 -13.54
N GLU A 66 -37.41 -17.89 -14.70
CA GLU A 66 -38.74 -17.43 -15.16
C GLU A 66 -39.89 -17.94 -14.29
N GLU A 67 -39.91 -19.25 -14.00
CA GLU A 67 -41.01 -19.89 -13.24
C GLU A 67 -40.98 -19.54 -11.74
N TYR A 68 -39.88 -18.94 -11.26
CA TYR A 68 -39.61 -18.69 -9.84
C TYR A 68 -39.16 -17.23 -9.60
N PRO A 69 -40.06 -16.24 -9.75
CA PRO A 69 -39.70 -14.83 -9.60
C PRO A 69 -39.34 -14.42 -8.16
N GLU A 70 -39.94 -15.09 -7.16
CA GLU A 70 -39.79 -14.75 -5.73
C GLU A 70 -38.68 -15.53 -5.02
N SER A 71 -38.15 -16.61 -5.64
CA SER A 71 -37.09 -17.43 -5.05
C SER A 71 -35.72 -16.76 -5.19
N SER A 72 -34.77 -17.07 -4.31
CA SER A 72 -33.39 -16.62 -4.53
C SER A 72 -32.73 -17.43 -5.65
N ILE A 73 -31.85 -16.81 -6.44
CA ILE A 73 -31.12 -17.54 -7.49
C ILE A 73 -30.24 -18.63 -6.86
N TRP A 74 -29.70 -18.39 -5.66
CA TRP A 74 -28.91 -19.38 -4.94
C TRP A 74 -29.70 -20.66 -4.63
N GLU A 75 -30.95 -20.56 -4.17
CA GLU A 75 -31.82 -21.73 -3.96
C GLU A 75 -32.05 -22.50 -5.25
N LEU A 76 -32.33 -21.78 -6.35
CA LEU A 76 -32.57 -22.39 -7.67
C LEU A 76 -31.34 -23.11 -8.22
N LEU A 77 -30.14 -22.59 -7.93
CA LEU A 77 -28.87 -23.24 -8.29
C LEU A 77 -28.59 -24.52 -7.49
N ASN A 78 -29.34 -24.78 -6.41
CA ASN A 78 -29.21 -26.00 -5.60
C ASN A 78 -30.37 -27.00 -5.84
N ASP A 79 -31.33 -26.69 -6.72
CA ASP A 79 -32.41 -27.59 -7.09
C ASP A 79 -32.00 -28.51 -8.26
N GLU A 80 -31.73 -29.78 -7.97
CA GLU A 80 -31.32 -30.77 -8.96
C GLU A 80 -32.34 -30.93 -10.11
N SER A 81 -33.64 -30.82 -9.81
CA SER A 81 -34.70 -30.98 -10.81
C SER A 81 -34.73 -29.85 -11.84
N LEU A 82 -34.34 -28.63 -11.42
CA LEU A 82 -34.19 -27.49 -12.33
C LEU A 82 -32.90 -27.57 -13.13
N ILE A 83 -31.81 -28.00 -12.49
CA ILE A 83 -30.52 -28.17 -13.16
C ILE A 83 -30.63 -29.18 -14.29
N GLU A 84 -31.36 -30.29 -14.10
CA GLU A 84 -31.59 -31.30 -15.15
C GLU A 84 -32.28 -30.75 -16.41
N LYS A 85 -33.08 -29.68 -16.29
CA LYS A 85 -33.73 -29.01 -17.43
C LYS A 85 -32.78 -28.13 -18.24
N LEU A 86 -31.64 -27.73 -17.67
CA LEU A 86 -30.66 -26.86 -18.34
C LEU A 86 -29.91 -27.62 -19.44
N SER A 87 -29.28 -26.88 -20.35
CA SER A 87 -28.39 -27.46 -21.34
C SER A 87 -27.23 -28.23 -20.66
N SER A 88 -26.64 -29.21 -21.37
CA SER A 88 -25.48 -29.96 -20.85
C SER A 88 -24.27 -29.07 -20.50
N THR A 89 -24.19 -27.89 -21.13
CA THR A 89 -23.20 -26.87 -20.80
C THR A 89 -23.59 -26.09 -19.55
N GLY A 90 -24.86 -25.67 -19.45
CA GLY A 90 -25.42 -25.01 -18.26
C GLY A 90 -25.28 -25.85 -16.99
N GLN A 91 -25.57 -27.14 -17.07
CA GLN A 91 -25.39 -28.08 -15.95
C GLN A 91 -23.96 -28.12 -15.42
N LYS A 92 -22.96 -28.18 -16.33
CA LYS A 92 -21.53 -28.16 -15.95
C LYS A 92 -21.12 -26.82 -15.33
N GLN A 93 -21.63 -25.71 -15.88
CA GLN A 93 -21.37 -24.36 -15.37
C GLN A 93 -21.93 -24.19 -13.96
N VAL A 94 -23.19 -24.54 -13.74
CA VAL A 94 -23.83 -24.49 -12.42
C VAL A 94 -23.06 -25.33 -11.42
N LYS A 95 -22.74 -26.59 -11.75
CA LYS A 95 -21.99 -27.48 -10.85
C LYS A 95 -20.65 -26.89 -10.42
N ARG A 96 -19.90 -26.27 -11.35
CA ARG A 96 -18.62 -25.62 -11.05
C ARG A 96 -18.79 -24.39 -10.17
N ILE A 97 -19.76 -23.54 -10.49
CA ILE A 97 -20.02 -22.29 -9.75
C ILE A 97 -20.46 -22.62 -8.32
N VAL A 98 -21.41 -23.54 -8.16
CA VAL A 98 -21.90 -23.99 -6.85
C VAL A 98 -20.76 -24.60 -6.02
N SER A 99 -19.86 -25.40 -6.62
CA SER A 99 -18.71 -25.97 -5.88
C SER A 99 -17.75 -24.93 -5.32
N VAL A 100 -17.73 -23.71 -5.88
CA VAL A 100 -16.90 -22.59 -5.40
C VAL A 100 -17.67 -21.70 -4.42
N LEU A 101 -18.94 -21.40 -4.72
CA LEU A 101 -19.75 -20.49 -3.91
C LEU A 101 -20.22 -21.12 -2.59
N PHE A 102 -20.57 -22.42 -2.58
CA PHE A 102 -21.04 -23.11 -1.39
C PHE A 102 -20.06 -23.00 -0.19
N PRO A 103 -18.76 -23.36 -0.33
CA PRO A 103 -17.81 -23.19 0.76
C PRO A 103 -17.56 -21.72 1.12
N THR A 104 -17.61 -20.81 0.13
CA THR A 104 -17.42 -19.36 0.36
C THR A 104 -18.54 -18.80 1.24
N LEU A 105 -19.81 -19.09 0.90
CA LEU A 105 -20.98 -18.62 1.64
C LEU A 105 -21.01 -19.16 3.08
N ASN A 106 -20.60 -20.42 3.30
CA ASN A 106 -20.53 -21.00 4.63
C ASN A 106 -19.42 -20.39 5.50
N ALA A 107 -18.36 -19.85 4.89
CA ALA A 107 -17.24 -19.23 5.61
C ALA A 107 -17.45 -17.73 5.92
N LEU A 108 -18.42 -17.07 5.27
CA LEU A 108 -18.72 -15.64 5.45
C LEU A 108 -18.81 -15.17 6.92
N PRO A 109 -19.47 -15.91 7.84
CA PRO A 109 -19.64 -15.42 9.22
C PRO A 109 -18.35 -15.37 10.05
N SER A 110 -17.31 -16.11 9.65
CA SER A 110 -16.15 -16.41 10.50
C SER A 110 -14.82 -15.86 9.98
N ASN A 111 -14.79 -15.32 8.75
CA ASN A 111 -13.55 -14.95 8.07
C ASN A 111 -13.61 -13.49 7.56
N ASN A 112 -12.45 -12.96 7.16
CA ASN A 112 -12.35 -11.66 6.51
C ASN A 112 -13.07 -11.70 5.15
N PHE A 113 -14.03 -10.80 4.96
CA PHE A 113 -14.84 -10.72 3.74
C PHE A 113 -14.01 -10.40 2.48
N ARG A 114 -13.01 -9.52 2.58
CA ARG A 114 -12.13 -9.16 1.45
C ARG A 114 -11.39 -10.38 0.94
N ASP A 115 -10.82 -11.17 1.85
CA ASP A 115 -10.08 -12.39 1.51
C ASP A 115 -11.01 -13.47 0.95
N LEU A 116 -12.22 -13.62 1.50
CA LEU A 116 -13.21 -14.55 0.96
C LEU A 116 -13.65 -14.16 -0.45
N LEU A 117 -13.91 -12.88 -0.69
CA LEU A 117 -14.30 -12.36 -2.00
C LEU A 117 -13.20 -12.60 -3.04
N GLU A 118 -11.96 -12.26 -2.70
CA GLU A 118 -10.81 -12.45 -3.59
C GLU A 118 -10.58 -13.94 -3.88
N ASN A 119 -10.58 -14.80 -2.85
CA ASN A 119 -10.45 -16.24 -3.03
C ASN A 119 -11.57 -16.84 -3.89
N CYS A 120 -12.81 -16.37 -3.69
CA CYS A 120 -13.95 -16.80 -4.49
C CYS A 120 -13.76 -16.43 -5.96
N TRP A 121 -13.40 -15.17 -6.22
CA TRP A 121 -13.14 -14.67 -7.58
C TRP A 121 -12.01 -15.42 -8.28
N ILE A 122 -10.89 -15.69 -7.57
CA ILE A 122 -9.77 -16.48 -8.10
C ILE A 122 -10.23 -17.90 -8.45
N ARG A 123 -10.95 -18.58 -7.55
CA ARG A 123 -11.43 -19.95 -7.76
C ARG A 123 -12.47 -20.07 -8.87
N LEU A 124 -13.26 -19.03 -9.12
CA LEU A 124 -14.18 -18.96 -10.27
C LEU A 124 -13.43 -18.89 -11.61
N GLY A 125 -12.16 -18.45 -11.61
CA GLY A 125 -11.36 -18.21 -12.81
C GLY A 125 -11.34 -16.73 -13.23
N GLY A 126 -11.67 -15.82 -12.32
CA GLY A 126 -11.68 -14.37 -12.54
C GLY A 126 -10.41 -13.80 -13.17
N PRO A 127 -9.19 -14.13 -12.69
CA PRO A 127 -7.94 -13.65 -13.29
C PRO A 127 -7.76 -14.00 -14.77
N ALA A 128 -8.31 -15.13 -15.23
CA ALA A 128 -8.27 -15.54 -16.63
C ALA A 128 -9.23 -14.71 -17.52
N CYS A 129 -10.05 -13.84 -16.92
CA CYS A 129 -11.07 -13.03 -17.59
C CYS A 129 -10.68 -11.55 -17.71
N LEU A 130 -9.41 -11.20 -17.46
CA LEU A 130 -8.94 -9.80 -17.35
C LEU A 130 -8.49 -9.14 -18.66
N GLU A 131 -8.78 -9.70 -19.84
CA GLU A 131 -8.15 -9.30 -21.11
C GLU A 131 -8.05 -7.78 -21.38
N GLU A 132 -9.07 -7.00 -21.00
CA GLU A 132 -9.11 -5.54 -21.22
C GLU A 132 -8.98 -4.72 -19.91
N THR A 133 -8.93 -5.40 -18.76
CA THR A 133 -8.87 -4.76 -17.45
C THR A 133 -7.47 -4.92 -16.85
N PRO A 134 -6.74 -3.82 -16.63
CA PRO A 134 -5.44 -3.87 -15.95
C PRO A 134 -5.54 -4.54 -14.57
N PRO A 135 -4.62 -5.43 -14.18
CA PRO A 135 -4.63 -6.05 -12.85
C PRO A 135 -4.66 -5.04 -11.69
N ARG A 136 -4.01 -3.88 -11.87
CA ARG A 136 -4.02 -2.78 -10.90
C ARG A 136 -5.42 -2.23 -10.58
N ASP A 137 -6.34 -2.26 -11.55
CA ASP A 137 -7.73 -1.83 -11.33
C ASP A 137 -8.46 -2.82 -10.42
N ILE A 138 -8.10 -4.10 -10.48
CA ILE A 138 -8.61 -5.15 -9.60
C ILE A 138 -8.04 -5.01 -8.18
N GLU A 139 -6.74 -4.75 -8.06
CA GLU A 139 -6.09 -4.46 -6.78
C GLU A 139 -6.75 -3.24 -6.11
N SER A 140 -6.94 -2.15 -6.86
CA SER A 140 -7.59 -0.93 -6.37
C SER A 140 -9.02 -1.19 -5.87
N PHE A 141 -9.75 -2.10 -6.52
CA PHE A 141 -11.06 -2.54 -6.05
C PHE A 141 -10.97 -3.26 -4.70
N PHE A 142 -10.05 -4.22 -4.54
CA PHE A 142 -9.88 -4.97 -3.29
C PHE A 142 -9.36 -4.09 -2.14
N ASP A 143 -8.47 -3.14 -2.42
CA ASP A 143 -8.00 -2.16 -1.45
C ASP A 143 -9.16 -1.30 -0.91
N GLU A 144 -10.09 -0.90 -1.79
CA GLU A 144 -11.27 -0.15 -1.35
C GLU A 144 -12.24 -1.02 -0.54
N VAL A 145 -12.41 -2.29 -0.92
CA VAL A 145 -13.19 -3.25 -0.10
C VAL A 145 -12.59 -3.34 1.30
N GLU A 146 -11.26 -3.49 1.42
CA GLU A 146 -10.57 -3.53 2.71
C GLU A 146 -10.77 -2.24 3.51
N SER A 147 -10.57 -1.07 2.90
CA SER A 147 -10.81 0.26 3.49
C SER A 147 -12.20 0.37 4.11
N ILE A 148 -13.23 -0.13 3.42
CA ILE A 148 -14.62 -0.08 3.88
C ILE A 148 -14.88 -1.08 5.00
N MET A 149 -14.29 -2.29 4.91
CA MET A 149 -14.38 -3.28 5.99
C MET A 149 -13.76 -2.76 7.29
N GLN A 150 -12.61 -2.11 7.22
CA GLN A 150 -11.94 -1.51 8.39
C GLN A 150 -12.77 -0.41 9.06
N LYS A 151 -13.55 0.34 8.27
CA LYS A 151 -14.44 1.41 8.79
C LYS A 151 -15.76 0.87 9.38
N GLY A 152 -16.02 -0.44 9.26
CA GLY A 152 -17.26 -1.05 9.77
C GLY A 152 -18.51 -0.66 8.98
N GLU A 153 -18.37 -0.20 7.74
CA GLU A 153 -19.46 0.36 6.93
C GLU A 153 -20.12 -0.67 5.99
N ILE A 154 -19.98 -1.98 6.27
CA ILE A 154 -20.47 -3.07 5.40
C ILE A 154 -21.98 -2.99 5.11
N ASN A 155 -22.77 -2.44 6.03
CA ASN A 155 -24.22 -2.27 5.89
C ASN A 155 -24.61 -1.16 4.90
N LYS A 156 -23.64 -0.44 4.33
CA LYS A 156 -23.86 0.58 3.29
C LYS A 156 -23.37 0.10 1.93
N VAL A 157 -23.78 -1.09 1.49
CA VAL A 157 -23.56 -1.54 0.10
C VAL A 157 -24.04 -0.49 -0.92
N GLU A 158 -25.06 0.30 -0.57
CA GLU A 158 -25.52 1.46 -1.36
C GLU A 158 -24.47 2.58 -1.46
N HIS A 159 -23.68 2.83 -0.40
CA HIS A 159 -22.54 3.75 -0.46
C HIS A 159 -21.37 3.15 -1.25
N PHE A 160 -21.21 1.82 -1.26
CA PHE A 160 -20.09 1.18 -1.99
C PHE A 160 -20.13 1.51 -3.48
N ASN A 161 -21.32 1.49 -4.11
CA ASN A 161 -21.46 1.89 -5.51
C ASN A 161 -20.98 3.33 -5.74
N HIS A 162 -21.37 4.27 -4.88
CA HIS A 162 -20.90 5.66 -4.98
C HIS A 162 -19.41 5.84 -4.69
N VAL A 163 -18.82 5.01 -3.82
CA VAL A 163 -17.37 5.07 -3.55
C VAL A 163 -16.60 4.58 -4.77
N ILE A 164 -16.96 3.44 -5.37
CA ILE A 164 -16.29 2.91 -6.57
C ILE A 164 -16.51 3.80 -7.79
N GLU A 165 -17.67 4.48 -7.92
CA GLU A 165 -17.92 5.46 -8.98
C GLU A 165 -16.97 6.67 -8.93
N ASN A 166 -16.42 6.98 -7.75
CA ASN A 166 -15.45 8.06 -7.58
C ASN A 166 -13.99 7.62 -7.76
N LEU A 167 -13.74 6.31 -7.86
CA LEU A 167 -12.42 5.79 -8.18
C LEU A 167 -12.21 5.82 -9.70
N TYR A 168 -11.02 6.25 -10.10
CA TYR A 168 -10.64 6.33 -11.51
C TYR A 168 -9.91 5.06 -11.94
N ALA A 169 -10.21 4.59 -13.14
CA ALA A 169 -9.50 3.47 -13.74
C ALA A 169 -8.07 3.86 -14.14
N SER A 170 -7.14 2.91 -14.03
CA SER A 170 -5.76 3.09 -14.48
C SER A 170 -5.69 3.26 -16.01
N PRO A 171 -4.68 3.96 -16.54
CA PRO A 171 -4.47 4.04 -17.98
C PRO A 171 -4.28 2.65 -18.61
N LEU A 172 -4.85 2.43 -19.80
CA LEU A 172 -4.72 1.17 -20.54
C LEU A 172 -3.31 0.94 -21.11
N THR A 173 -2.51 2.00 -21.29
CA THR A 173 -1.14 1.93 -21.80
C THR A 173 -0.17 2.69 -20.91
N LEU A 174 1.02 2.12 -20.74
CA LEU A 174 2.15 2.77 -20.06
C LEU A 174 3.03 3.57 -21.03
N ASP A 175 2.80 3.48 -22.34
CA ASP A 175 3.60 4.16 -23.37
C ASP A 175 3.66 5.68 -23.14
N GLU A 176 4.86 6.23 -23.00
CA GLU A 176 5.10 7.65 -22.81
C GLU A 176 4.73 8.49 -24.05
N ASN A 177 4.73 7.88 -25.24
CA ASN A 177 4.35 8.53 -26.49
C ASN A 177 2.84 8.51 -26.77
N ALA A 178 2.04 8.03 -25.83
CA ALA A 178 0.59 7.99 -25.96
C ALA A 178 -0.05 9.39 -25.91
N VAL A 179 -1.16 9.58 -26.65
CA VAL A 179 -1.96 10.81 -26.62
C VAL A 179 -2.56 11.01 -25.22
N GLN A 180 -2.27 12.14 -24.58
CA GLN A 180 -2.83 12.44 -23.26
C GLN A 180 -4.20 13.10 -23.39
N VAL A 181 -5.22 12.46 -22.79
CA VAL A 181 -6.58 12.97 -22.72
C VAL A 181 -6.87 13.34 -21.26
N MET A 182 -7.15 14.62 -21.02
CA MET A 182 -7.39 15.17 -19.68
C MET A 182 -8.34 16.37 -19.74
N THR A 183 -8.81 16.81 -18.57
CA THR A 183 -9.64 18.01 -18.45
C THR A 183 -8.79 19.28 -18.48
N MET A 184 -9.38 20.42 -18.86
CA MET A 184 -8.68 21.72 -18.86
C MET A 184 -8.12 22.09 -17.47
N HIS A 185 -8.83 21.73 -16.40
CA HIS A 185 -8.38 21.93 -15.02
C HIS A 185 -7.10 21.15 -14.70
N LYS A 186 -7.05 19.86 -15.08
CA LYS A 186 -5.87 19.00 -14.85
C LYS A 186 -4.65 19.43 -15.66
N ALA A 187 -4.86 20.09 -16.80
CA ALA A 187 -3.76 20.58 -17.62
C ALA A 187 -3.02 21.78 -17.00
N LYS A 188 -3.55 22.41 -15.94
CA LYS A 188 -2.94 23.59 -15.32
C LYS A 188 -1.53 23.29 -14.82
N GLY A 189 -0.56 24.07 -15.29
CA GLY A 189 0.85 23.90 -14.93
C GLY A 189 1.63 22.93 -15.83
N LEU A 190 0.94 22.22 -16.74
CA LEU A 190 1.57 21.37 -17.76
C LEU A 190 1.79 22.13 -19.06
N GLU A 191 2.65 21.61 -19.93
CA GLU A 191 2.90 22.14 -21.27
C GLU A 191 3.03 21.01 -22.29
N PHE A 192 2.53 21.24 -23.51
CA PHE A 192 2.52 20.25 -24.59
C PHE A 192 2.89 20.90 -25.92
N ASP A 193 3.62 20.17 -26.77
CA ASP A 193 3.95 20.66 -28.11
C ASP A 193 2.70 20.94 -28.96
N TYR A 194 1.72 20.03 -28.90
CA TYR A 194 0.47 20.10 -29.64
C TYR A 194 -0.71 19.97 -28.67
N VAL A 195 -1.66 20.90 -28.73
CA VAL A 195 -2.89 20.85 -27.92
C VAL A 195 -4.10 20.85 -28.82
N ILE A 196 -5.02 19.92 -28.57
CA ILE A 196 -6.29 19.79 -29.27
C ILE A 196 -7.41 20.05 -28.27
N LEU A 197 -8.23 21.07 -28.52
CA LEU A 197 -9.41 21.41 -27.70
C LEU A 197 -10.69 21.07 -28.46
N PRO A 198 -11.28 19.87 -28.22
CA PRO A 198 -12.50 19.47 -28.88
C PRO A 198 -13.76 20.04 -28.19
N GLY A 199 -14.83 20.22 -28.96
CA GLY A 199 -16.17 20.43 -28.42
C GLY A 199 -16.44 21.83 -27.86
N LEU A 200 -15.77 22.86 -28.35
CA LEU A 200 -15.97 24.25 -27.90
C LEU A 200 -17.41 24.77 -28.10
N GLY A 201 -18.15 24.17 -29.04
CA GLY A 201 -19.56 24.49 -29.28
C GLY A 201 -20.55 23.73 -28.38
N LYS A 202 -20.08 22.93 -27.42
CA LYS A 202 -20.97 22.25 -26.46
C LYS A 202 -21.50 23.25 -25.43
N ARG A 203 -22.78 23.14 -25.12
CA ARG A 203 -23.39 23.85 -24.00
C ARG A 203 -22.93 23.20 -22.68
N PRO A 204 -22.47 23.98 -21.68
CA PRO A 204 -22.27 23.48 -20.33
C PRO A 204 -23.56 22.86 -19.78
N ARG A 205 -23.45 21.87 -18.89
CA ARG A 205 -24.64 21.37 -18.19
C ARG A 205 -25.23 22.53 -17.39
N PRO A 206 -26.56 22.79 -17.51
CA PRO A 206 -27.18 23.79 -16.67
C PRO A 206 -27.05 23.33 -15.22
N GLU A 207 -26.54 24.20 -14.35
CA GLU A 207 -26.53 23.92 -12.93
C GLU A 207 -27.97 23.81 -12.40
N SER A 208 -28.19 22.86 -11.50
CA SER A 208 -29.43 22.82 -10.74
C SER A 208 -29.56 24.08 -9.90
N LYS A 209 -30.78 24.63 -9.78
CA LYS A 209 -31.04 25.77 -8.88
C LYS A 209 -30.46 25.48 -7.50
N GLN A 210 -29.54 26.32 -7.04
CA GLN A 210 -28.98 26.22 -5.70
C GLN A 210 -30.09 26.43 -4.67
N LEU A 211 -30.06 25.65 -3.58
CA LEU A 211 -31.06 25.76 -2.51
C LEU A 211 -30.97 27.12 -1.79
N VAL A 212 -29.75 27.64 -1.63
CA VAL A 212 -29.49 28.93 -0.98
C VAL A 212 -28.26 29.56 -1.64
N PHE A 213 -28.40 30.79 -2.11
CA PHE A 213 -27.27 31.65 -2.43
C PHE A 213 -26.86 32.45 -1.19
N TRP A 214 -25.56 32.71 -1.06
CA TRP A 214 -25.05 33.56 0.00
C TRP A 214 -23.86 34.40 -0.45
N MET A 215 -23.72 35.60 0.11
CA MET A 215 -22.60 36.49 -0.22
C MET A 215 -22.27 37.40 0.97
N PRO A 216 -20.98 37.58 1.33
CA PRO A 216 -20.57 38.58 2.31
C PRO A 216 -20.89 40.00 1.81
N TYR A 217 -21.43 40.85 2.68
CA TYR A 217 -21.72 42.26 2.39
C TYR A 217 -21.31 43.13 3.59
N GLY A 218 -20.10 43.69 3.54
CA GLY A 218 -19.50 44.34 4.72
C GLY A 218 -19.24 43.32 5.83
N ASP A 219 -19.75 43.60 7.03
CA ASP A 219 -19.72 42.70 8.19
C ASP A 219 -20.94 41.75 8.27
N GLU A 220 -21.86 41.82 7.29
CA GLU A 220 -23.09 41.02 7.24
C GLU A 220 -23.04 39.95 6.15
N LEU A 221 -24.01 39.02 6.19
CA LEU A 221 -24.18 37.94 5.22
C LEU A 221 -25.53 38.07 4.52
N LEU A 222 -25.52 38.26 3.20
CA LEU A 222 -26.73 38.16 2.39
C LEU A 222 -27.03 36.68 2.16
N LEU A 223 -28.27 36.28 2.41
CA LEU A 223 -28.78 34.92 2.22
C LEU A 223 -30.06 34.98 1.39
N ALA A 224 -30.11 34.20 0.31
CA ALA A 224 -31.27 34.08 -0.56
C ALA A 224 -31.63 32.61 -0.79
N PRO A 225 -32.61 32.06 -0.05
CA PRO A 225 -33.11 30.72 -0.30
C PRO A 225 -33.91 30.66 -1.60
N ILE A 226 -33.96 29.47 -2.19
CA ILE A 226 -34.81 29.15 -3.34
C ILE A 226 -36.28 29.39 -3.00
N GLU A 227 -37.03 29.83 -4.00
CA GLU A 227 -38.47 30.06 -3.87
C GLU A 227 -39.25 28.77 -3.61
N GLU A 228 -40.35 28.88 -2.87
CA GLU A 228 -41.33 27.81 -2.75
C GLU A 228 -41.88 27.40 -4.12
N LYS A 229 -42.17 26.12 -4.31
CA LYS A 229 -42.66 25.60 -5.58
C LYS A 229 -44.03 26.21 -5.92
N GLY A 230 -44.06 27.09 -6.92
CA GLY A 230 -45.26 27.84 -7.33
C GLY A 230 -45.43 29.20 -6.64
N GLY A 231 -44.47 29.61 -5.82
CA GLY A 231 -44.42 30.94 -5.20
C GLY A 231 -43.92 32.05 -6.15
N ASN A 232 -43.93 33.28 -5.65
CA ASN A 232 -43.44 34.45 -6.40
C ASN A 232 -41.91 34.44 -6.51
N HIS A 233 -41.40 35.03 -7.59
CA HIS A 233 -39.97 35.16 -7.78
C HIS A 233 -39.31 36.06 -6.73
N SER A 234 -38.20 35.61 -6.14
CA SER A 234 -37.39 36.33 -5.15
C SER A 234 -36.39 37.21 -5.89
N PRO A 235 -36.51 38.55 -5.82
CA PRO A 235 -35.59 39.46 -6.52
C PRO A 235 -34.14 39.32 -6.04
N ILE A 236 -33.93 39.02 -4.74
CA ILE A 236 -32.59 38.84 -4.16
C ILE A 236 -31.97 37.53 -4.65
N TYR A 237 -32.76 36.46 -4.77
CA TYR A 237 -32.27 35.19 -5.33
C TYR A 237 -31.82 35.38 -6.78
N ASN A 238 -32.64 36.04 -7.60
CA ASN A 238 -32.31 36.31 -8.99
C ASN A 238 -31.07 37.21 -9.13
N PHE A 239 -30.95 38.25 -8.31
CA PHE A 239 -29.79 39.12 -8.30
C PHE A 239 -28.50 38.35 -7.96
N LEU A 240 -28.51 37.52 -6.91
CA LEU A 240 -27.35 36.71 -6.55
C LEU A 240 -27.05 35.62 -7.59
N ALA A 241 -28.06 35.01 -8.19
CA ALA A 241 -27.91 34.04 -9.26
C ALA A 241 -27.29 34.66 -10.53
N GLU A 242 -27.67 35.91 -10.87
CA GLU A 242 -27.05 36.65 -11.97
C GLU A 242 -25.57 36.96 -11.68
N MET A 243 -25.25 37.39 -10.46
CA MET A 243 -23.86 37.62 -10.05
C MET A 243 -23.01 36.34 -10.07
N ASP A 244 -23.56 35.22 -9.63
CA ASP A 244 -22.86 33.93 -9.65
C ASP A 244 -22.60 33.48 -11.09
N LYS A 245 -23.61 33.63 -11.95
CA LYS A 245 -23.49 33.37 -13.39
C LYS A 245 -22.39 34.23 -14.05
N GLU A 246 -22.27 35.51 -13.70
CA GLU A 246 -21.18 36.36 -14.21
C GLU A 246 -19.80 35.85 -13.77
N LYS A 247 -19.67 35.36 -12.53
CA LYS A 247 -18.43 34.74 -12.05
C LYS A 247 -18.10 33.47 -12.81
N ASP A 248 -19.09 32.63 -13.08
CA ASP A 248 -18.94 31.39 -13.85
C ASP A 248 -18.53 31.67 -15.29
N ASP A 249 -19.13 32.68 -15.94
CA ASP A 249 -18.77 33.11 -17.28
C ASP A 249 -17.30 33.57 -17.34
N HIS A 250 -16.84 34.31 -16.32
CA HIS A 250 -15.43 34.68 -16.18
C HIS A 250 -14.52 33.47 -15.92
N GLU A 251 -14.94 32.52 -15.11
CA GLU A 251 -14.15 31.31 -14.84
C GLU A 251 -14.03 30.43 -16.08
N MET A 252 -15.11 30.29 -16.84
CA MET A 252 -15.12 29.60 -18.13
C MET A 252 -14.12 30.22 -19.12
N LEU A 253 -14.04 31.56 -19.18
CA LEU A 253 -13.03 32.26 -19.97
C LEU A 253 -11.60 31.99 -19.47
N ARG A 254 -11.38 31.96 -18.15
CA ARG A 254 -10.06 31.61 -17.56
C ARG A 254 -9.66 30.19 -17.90
N LEU A 255 -10.60 29.24 -17.89
CA LEU A 255 -10.34 27.86 -18.27
C LEU A 255 -9.91 27.74 -19.73
N LEU A 256 -10.57 28.47 -20.64
CA LEU A 256 -10.17 28.53 -22.04
C LEU A 256 -8.76 29.12 -22.20
N TYR A 257 -8.46 30.20 -21.48
CA TYR A 257 -7.14 30.81 -21.47
C TYR A 257 -6.06 29.81 -20.96
N VAL A 258 -6.33 29.11 -19.85
CA VAL A 258 -5.43 28.09 -19.33
C VAL A 258 -5.19 27.01 -20.38
N ALA A 259 -6.26 26.48 -20.98
CA ALA A 259 -6.19 25.41 -21.98
C ALA A 259 -5.41 25.84 -23.24
N ALA A 260 -5.68 27.04 -23.76
CA ALA A 260 -5.00 27.57 -24.95
C ALA A 260 -3.51 27.81 -24.69
N THR A 261 -3.14 28.28 -23.49
CA THR A 261 -1.74 28.56 -23.11
C THR A 261 -0.94 27.31 -22.76
N ARG A 262 -1.51 26.10 -22.84
CA ARG A 262 -0.74 24.86 -22.67
C ARG A 262 0.07 24.49 -23.91
N ALA A 263 -0.27 25.06 -25.08
CA ALA A 263 0.35 24.73 -26.36
C ALA A 263 1.68 25.47 -26.57
N ARG A 264 2.73 24.74 -26.96
CA ARG A 264 4.04 25.31 -27.33
C ARG A 264 4.21 25.56 -28.83
N LYS A 265 3.75 24.62 -29.68
CA LYS A 265 3.93 24.71 -31.14
C LYS A 265 2.60 24.94 -31.86
N GLN A 266 1.58 24.15 -31.55
CA GLN A 266 0.28 24.25 -32.24
C GLN A 266 -0.90 24.08 -31.29
N LEU A 267 -1.92 24.91 -31.52
CA LEU A 267 -3.21 24.85 -30.87
C LEU A 267 -4.30 24.60 -31.90
N HIS A 268 -5.05 23.52 -31.73
CA HIS A 268 -6.16 23.13 -32.60
C HIS A 268 -7.48 23.26 -31.85
N LEU A 269 -8.37 24.11 -32.34
CA LEU A 269 -9.65 24.42 -31.70
C LEU A 269 -10.80 23.84 -32.54
N PHE A 270 -11.61 22.94 -31.96
CA PHE A 270 -12.74 22.35 -32.67
C PHE A 270 -14.06 22.73 -32.01
N GLY A 271 -14.96 23.34 -32.79
CA GLY A 271 -16.30 23.73 -32.37
C GLY A 271 -17.34 23.37 -33.42
N LYS A 272 -18.61 23.28 -33.00
CA LYS A 272 -19.75 23.11 -33.89
C LYS A 272 -20.75 24.21 -33.63
N THR A 273 -21.23 24.85 -34.68
CA THR A 273 -22.31 25.83 -34.62
C THR A 273 -23.68 25.16 -34.79
N LYS A 274 -24.73 25.86 -34.37
CA LYS A 274 -26.10 25.59 -34.80
C LYS A 274 -26.24 25.85 -36.31
N LYS A 275 -27.41 25.48 -36.86
CA LYS A 275 -27.80 25.88 -38.22
C LYS A 275 -27.63 27.40 -38.37
N ASN A 276 -27.07 27.84 -39.50
CA ASN A 276 -26.77 29.24 -39.84
C ASN A 276 -25.52 29.86 -39.18
N ASN A 277 -24.51 29.07 -38.79
CA ASN A 277 -23.25 29.58 -38.22
C ASN A 277 -23.45 30.47 -36.99
N ILE A 278 -24.29 29.98 -36.06
CA ILE A 278 -24.51 30.63 -34.76
C ILE A 278 -23.96 29.69 -33.69
N PRO A 279 -23.05 30.14 -32.80
CA PRO A 279 -22.57 29.31 -31.70
C PRO A 279 -23.70 29.00 -30.70
N GLU A 280 -23.54 27.91 -29.94
CA GLU A 280 -24.42 27.64 -28.81
C GLU A 280 -24.24 28.69 -27.72
N SER A 281 -25.33 29.14 -27.09
CA SER A 281 -25.26 30.11 -25.99
C SER A 281 -24.56 29.52 -24.77
N ASN A 282 -23.76 30.35 -24.11
CA ASN A 282 -22.85 30.03 -23.02
C ASN A 282 -21.80 28.95 -23.39
N SER A 283 -21.51 28.77 -24.67
CA SER A 283 -20.43 27.87 -25.09
C SER A 283 -19.10 28.62 -25.19
N LEU A 284 -17.99 27.91 -25.05
CA LEU A 284 -16.65 28.47 -25.27
C LEU A 284 -16.48 29.05 -26.68
N LEU A 285 -17.18 28.47 -27.67
CA LEU A 285 -17.19 28.96 -29.03
C LEU A 285 -17.88 30.33 -29.13
N GLU A 286 -18.92 30.59 -28.34
CA GLU A 286 -19.59 31.90 -28.30
C GLU A 286 -18.64 32.99 -27.81
N SER A 287 -17.86 32.72 -26.76
CA SER A 287 -16.84 33.65 -26.25
C SER A 287 -15.77 33.99 -27.30
N LEU A 288 -15.40 33.04 -28.15
CA LEU A 288 -14.43 33.25 -29.24
C LEU A 288 -15.06 33.88 -30.49
N TRP A 289 -16.38 33.79 -30.63
CA TRP A 289 -17.10 34.14 -31.85
C TRP A 289 -16.82 35.55 -32.39
N PRO A 290 -16.75 36.61 -31.56
CA PRO A 290 -16.45 37.97 -32.04
C PRO A 290 -15.13 38.06 -32.83
N PHE A 291 -14.17 37.19 -32.53
CA PHE A 291 -12.83 37.20 -33.12
C PHE A 291 -12.72 36.27 -34.32
N ILE A 292 -13.42 35.12 -34.31
CA ILE A 292 -13.24 34.08 -35.32
C ILE A 292 -14.32 34.10 -36.43
N LYS A 293 -15.47 34.77 -36.23
CA LYS A 293 -16.62 34.72 -37.15
C LYS A 293 -16.25 35.03 -38.60
N LYS A 294 -15.38 36.00 -38.84
CA LYS A 294 -14.97 36.39 -40.21
C LYS A 294 -14.16 35.29 -40.90
N VAL A 295 -13.22 34.66 -40.17
CA VAL A 295 -12.38 33.59 -40.70
C VAL A 295 -13.21 32.32 -40.90
N TRP A 296 -14.09 32.01 -39.95
CA TRP A 296 -14.98 30.84 -39.98
C TRP A 296 -15.91 30.84 -41.20
N ASN A 297 -16.55 31.98 -41.47
CA ASN A 297 -17.44 32.11 -42.63
C ASN A 297 -16.68 32.11 -43.97
N ASN A 298 -15.41 32.51 -43.98
CA ASN A 298 -14.59 32.49 -45.19
C ASN A 298 -14.04 31.08 -45.50
N SER A 299 -13.84 30.22 -44.49
CA SER A 299 -13.37 28.85 -44.66
C SER A 299 -14.41 27.88 -45.28
N GLU A 300 -15.69 28.26 -45.36
CA GLU A 300 -16.72 27.46 -46.04
C GLU A 300 -16.62 27.50 -47.58
N SER A 301 -15.71 28.33 -48.15
CA SER A 301 -15.54 28.50 -49.59
C SER A 301 -14.38 27.71 -50.20
N SER A 302 -13.95 26.62 -49.57
CA SER A 302 -13.04 25.64 -50.18
C SER A 302 -13.60 24.24 -49.98
N GLU A 303 -13.94 23.61 -51.11
CA GLU A 303 -14.42 22.25 -51.22
C GLU A 303 -13.50 21.27 -50.50
N SER A 304 -14.03 20.62 -49.48
CA SER A 304 -13.77 19.20 -49.25
C SER A 304 -15.02 18.60 -48.63
N GLN A 305 -16.06 18.44 -49.46
CA GLN A 305 -16.97 17.30 -49.33
C GLN A 305 -16.16 16.03 -49.68
N GLN A 306 -15.18 15.68 -48.84
CA GLN A 306 -14.85 14.28 -48.74
C GLN A 306 -16.05 13.65 -48.06
N GLU A 307 -16.73 12.79 -48.82
CA GLU A 307 -17.67 11.83 -48.29
C GLU A 307 -17.07 11.23 -47.03
N VAL A 308 -17.53 11.68 -45.87
CA VAL A 308 -17.54 10.83 -44.69
C VAL A 308 -18.50 9.73 -45.12
N LYS A 309 -17.95 8.70 -45.80
CA LYS A 309 -18.64 7.43 -45.96
C LYS A 309 -19.16 7.15 -44.56
N GLN A 310 -20.48 7.15 -44.42
CA GLN A 310 -21.12 6.54 -43.27
C GLN A 310 -20.52 5.14 -43.24
N MET A 311 -19.48 4.96 -42.42
CA MET A 311 -19.03 3.66 -42.01
C MET A 311 -20.28 3.08 -41.43
N ALA A 312 -20.86 2.13 -42.19
CA ALA A 312 -21.94 1.31 -41.69
C ALA A 312 -21.51 0.93 -40.28
N ILE A 313 -22.34 1.26 -39.30
CA ILE A 313 -22.23 0.68 -37.98
C ILE A 313 -22.40 -0.81 -38.24
N VAL A 314 -21.30 -1.48 -38.55
CA VAL A 314 -21.21 -2.91 -38.53
C VAL A 314 -21.49 -3.17 -37.07
N SER A 315 -22.73 -3.59 -36.80
CA SER A 315 -23.10 -4.14 -35.51
C SER A 315 -22.29 -5.42 -35.42
N GLU A 316 -21.01 -5.27 -35.07
CA GLU A 316 -20.16 -6.39 -34.69
C GLU A 316 -20.96 -7.14 -33.65
N THR A 317 -21.30 -8.36 -34.00
CA THR A 317 -21.99 -9.24 -33.07
C THR A 317 -21.06 -9.38 -31.89
N ILE A 318 -21.41 -8.77 -30.75
CA ILE A 318 -20.55 -8.78 -29.57
C ILE A 318 -20.46 -10.24 -29.11
N PHE A 319 -19.33 -10.88 -29.43
CA PHE A 319 -19.07 -12.24 -29.01
C PHE A 319 -18.72 -12.23 -27.53
N LEU A 320 -19.48 -12.99 -26.76
CA LEU A 320 -19.24 -13.13 -25.33
C LEU A 320 -18.08 -14.08 -25.13
N LYS A 321 -17.01 -13.56 -24.56
CA LYS A 321 -15.88 -14.38 -24.14
C LYS A 321 -16.26 -15.09 -22.84
N ARG A 322 -15.88 -16.37 -22.75
CA ARG A 322 -16.05 -17.15 -21.52
C ARG A 322 -14.94 -18.18 -21.39
N ILE A 323 -14.63 -18.55 -20.16
CA ILE A 323 -13.73 -19.68 -19.92
C ILE A 323 -14.39 -21.00 -20.35
N PRO A 324 -13.60 -22.00 -20.79
CA PRO A 324 -14.12 -23.31 -21.17
C PRO A 324 -14.88 -23.97 -20.02
N ALA A 325 -15.91 -24.78 -20.33
CA ALA A 325 -16.70 -25.48 -19.32
C ALA A 325 -15.87 -26.43 -18.43
N GLY A 326 -14.73 -26.93 -18.94
CA GLY A 326 -13.76 -27.75 -18.21
C GLY A 326 -12.56 -26.96 -17.66
N PHE A 327 -12.67 -25.63 -17.55
CA PHE A 327 -11.61 -24.81 -16.98
C PHE A 327 -11.30 -25.27 -15.56
N THR A 328 -10.02 -25.49 -15.30
CA THR A 328 -9.47 -25.73 -13.98
C THR A 328 -8.46 -24.63 -13.71
N PRO A 329 -8.49 -23.99 -12.52
CA PRO A 329 -7.45 -23.03 -12.18
C PRO A 329 -6.09 -23.74 -12.22
N PRO A 330 -5.01 -23.06 -12.62
CA PRO A 330 -3.68 -23.63 -12.53
C PRO A 330 -3.43 -24.07 -11.08
N SER A 331 -2.71 -25.18 -10.91
CA SER A 331 -2.26 -25.53 -9.57
C SER A 331 -1.44 -24.36 -9.04
N PRO A 332 -1.64 -23.92 -7.78
CA PRO A 332 -0.76 -22.95 -7.19
C PRO A 332 0.67 -23.47 -7.37
N PHE A 333 1.63 -22.55 -7.55
CA PHE A 333 3.03 -22.95 -7.42
C PHE A 333 3.16 -23.73 -6.11
N LEU A 334 3.94 -24.82 -6.13
CA LEU A 334 4.33 -25.51 -4.89
C LEU A 334 4.67 -24.42 -3.89
N ASP A 335 4.07 -24.50 -2.70
CA ASP A 335 4.34 -23.57 -1.62
C ASP A 335 5.84 -23.29 -1.65
N ILE A 336 6.22 -22.02 -1.62
CA ILE A 336 7.59 -21.70 -1.21
C ILE A 336 7.70 -22.44 0.11
N ASP A 337 8.55 -23.46 0.15
CA ASP A 337 8.76 -24.29 1.32
C ASP A 337 9.28 -23.32 2.38
N THR A 338 8.35 -22.70 3.09
CA THR A 338 8.59 -22.08 4.37
C THR A 338 8.68 -23.28 5.29
N GLU A 339 9.72 -24.10 5.10
CA GLU A 339 10.32 -24.88 6.18
C GLU A 339 10.22 -23.96 7.37
N ILE A 340 9.37 -24.34 8.32
CA ILE A 340 8.95 -23.54 9.48
C ILE A 340 10.10 -22.61 9.78
N MET A 341 9.92 -21.31 9.53
CA MET A 341 10.99 -20.35 9.78
C MET A 341 11.23 -20.46 11.27
N VAL A 342 12.22 -21.27 11.66
CA VAL A 342 12.50 -21.57 13.05
C VAL A 342 12.96 -20.24 13.57
N GLU A 343 12.08 -19.55 14.29
CA GLU A 343 12.40 -18.27 14.89
C GLU A 343 13.74 -18.47 15.61
N ILE A 344 14.71 -17.64 15.24
CA ILE A 344 15.96 -17.57 15.99
C ILE A 344 15.54 -16.97 17.32
N ASP A 345 15.26 -17.84 18.28
CA ASP A 345 15.07 -17.43 19.67
C ASP A 345 16.41 -16.82 20.09
N GLU A 346 16.43 -15.50 20.27
CA GLU A 346 17.43 -14.92 21.13
C GLU A 346 17.18 -15.54 22.49
N GLU A 347 18.05 -16.46 22.90
CA GLU A 347 18.07 -16.89 24.29
C GLU A 347 18.40 -15.62 25.06
N LYS A 348 17.34 -14.94 25.52
CA LYS A 348 17.46 -13.80 26.42
C LYS A 348 18.32 -14.38 27.52
N ASN A 349 19.57 -13.93 27.60
CA ASN A 349 20.37 -14.08 28.80
C ASN A 349 19.52 -13.39 29.85
N ILE A 350 18.63 -14.14 30.50
CA ILE A 350 17.89 -13.71 31.66
C ILE A 350 19.01 -13.52 32.67
N SER A 351 19.55 -12.31 32.69
CA SER A 351 20.47 -11.89 33.71
C SER A 351 19.77 -12.29 35.01
N PRO A 352 20.37 -13.16 35.85
CA PRO A 352 19.68 -13.64 37.06
C PRO A 352 19.53 -12.52 38.11
N PHE A 353 19.77 -11.28 37.68
CA PHE A 353 19.55 -10.02 38.34
C PHE A 353 18.30 -9.31 37.82
N LEU A 354 17.14 -9.99 37.79
CA LEU A 354 15.86 -9.27 37.76
C LEU A 354 15.77 -8.24 38.92
N TRP A 355 16.61 -8.39 39.95
CA TRP A 355 16.78 -7.50 41.09
C TRP A 355 17.85 -6.39 40.94
N ALA A 356 18.78 -6.40 39.97
CA ALA A 356 19.77 -5.31 39.80
C ALA A 356 19.22 -4.09 39.01
N GLY A 357 17.96 -4.16 38.59
CA GLY A 357 17.24 -3.06 37.95
C GLY A 357 17.63 -2.81 36.49
N ASN A 358 16.72 -2.15 35.77
CA ASN A 358 16.88 -1.77 34.36
C ASN A 358 18.20 -1.00 34.09
N ALA A 359 18.70 -0.28 35.10
CA ALA A 359 19.91 0.51 35.02
C ALA A 359 21.19 -0.31 34.82
N ALA A 360 21.33 -1.47 35.48
CA ALA A 360 22.51 -2.33 35.33
C ALA A 360 22.58 -2.94 33.92
N ARG A 361 21.43 -3.32 33.35
CA ARG A 361 21.32 -3.82 31.97
C ARG A 361 21.71 -2.74 30.95
N CYS A 362 21.12 -1.54 31.06
CA CYS A 362 21.45 -0.43 30.16
C CYS A 362 22.94 -0.07 30.24
N LEU A 363 23.51 -0.08 31.45
CA LEU A 363 24.94 0.16 31.67
C LEU A 363 25.79 -0.90 30.94
N GLY A 364 25.48 -2.18 31.13
CA GLY A 364 26.19 -3.30 30.48
C GLY A 364 26.18 -3.17 28.95
N ASN A 365 24.99 -3.08 28.36
CA ASN A 365 24.80 -2.98 26.91
C ASN A 365 25.60 -1.83 26.28
N VAL A 366 25.51 -0.64 26.89
CA VAL A 366 26.20 0.55 26.35
C VAL A 366 27.71 0.44 26.57
N LEU A 367 28.17 -0.09 27.71
CA LEU A 367 29.60 -0.28 27.96
C LEU A 367 30.22 -1.28 26.98
N HIS A 368 29.58 -2.43 26.78
CA HIS A 368 29.98 -3.46 25.82
C HIS A 368 30.12 -2.89 24.41
N ARG A 369 29.11 -2.15 23.93
CA ARG A 369 29.13 -1.48 22.63
C ARG A 369 30.31 -0.52 22.47
N ILE A 370 30.65 0.24 23.52
CA ILE A 370 31.79 1.18 23.47
C ILE A 370 33.11 0.42 23.48
N LEU A 371 33.24 -0.62 24.31
CA LEU A 371 34.45 -1.46 24.34
C LEU A 371 34.66 -2.19 23.01
N GLN A 372 33.59 -2.62 22.35
CA GLN A 372 33.63 -3.12 20.97
C GLN A 372 34.20 -2.07 20.02
N THR A 373 33.67 -0.84 20.04
CA THR A 373 34.16 0.25 19.17
C THR A 373 35.65 0.53 19.41
N ILE A 374 36.09 0.55 20.67
CA ILE A 374 37.51 0.74 21.02
C ILE A 374 38.37 -0.39 20.46
N ALA A 375 37.91 -1.63 20.59
CA ALA A 375 38.65 -2.80 20.11
C ALA A 375 38.73 -2.89 18.58
N GLU A 376 37.71 -2.38 17.87
CA GLU A 376 37.66 -2.34 16.39
C GLU A 376 38.47 -1.19 15.81
N GLU A 377 38.39 0.01 16.39
CA GLU A 377 39.14 1.18 15.93
C GLU A 377 40.61 1.18 16.39
N GLY A 378 40.90 0.45 17.48
CA GLY A 378 42.24 0.30 18.05
C GLY A 378 42.58 1.35 19.11
N LEU A 379 43.38 0.94 20.11
CA LEU A 379 43.68 1.73 21.31
C LEU A 379 44.34 3.10 21.07
N ASN A 380 45.13 3.23 20.00
CA ASN A 380 45.88 4.47 19.71
C ASN A 380 44.97 5.67 19.39
N GLU A 381 43.74 5.41 18.91
CA GLU A 381 42.76 6.42 18.54
C GLU A 381 41.88 6.87 19.72
N TRP A 382 42.07 6.29 20.92
CA TRP A 382 41.20 6.45 22.08
C TRP A 382 41.91 7.08 23.28
N GLY A 383 42.04 8.41 23.26
CA GLY A 383 42.54 9.22 24.39
C GLY A 383 41.47 9.66 25.38
N ILE A 384 41.90 10.13 26.56
CA ILE A 384 41.00 10.61 27.65
C ILE A 384 40.05 11.71 27.16
N GLU A 385 40.54 12.65 26.34
CA GLU A 385 39.74 13.75 25.80
C GLU A 385 38.59 13.27 24.90
N ARG A 386 38.84 12.22 24.10
CA ARG A 386 37.81 11.64 23.22
C ARG A 386 36.71 10.96 24.03
N ILE A 387 37.07 10.26 25.11
CA ILE A 387 36.10 9.63 26.01
C ILE A 387 35.17 10.67 26.64
N ASP A 388 35.72 11.81 27.05
CA ASP A 388 34.94 12.88 27.67
C ASP A 388 33.98 13.53 26.66
N GLN A 389 34.42 13.70 25.40
CA GLN A 389 33.58 14.19 24.31
C GLN A 389 32.43 13.22 23.93
N MET A 390 32.52 11.94 24.30
CA MET A 390 31.46 10.96 24.05
C MET A 390 30.30 11.04 25.03
N ALA A 391 30.43 11.79 26.14
CA ALA A 391 29.38 11.87 27.16
C ALA A 391 27.97 12.16 26.60
N PRO A 392 27.75 13.11 25.66
CA PRO A 392 26.43 13.33 25.07
C PRO A 392 25.90 12.13 24.26
N LYS A 393 26.78 11.44 23.53
CA LYS A 393 26.42 10.24 22.75
C LYS A 393 26.04 9.08 23.67
N ILE A 394 26.78 8.89 24.75
CA ILE A 394 26.50 7.87 25.76
C ILE A 394 25.14 8.13 26.43
N LYS A 395 24.84 9.40 26.78
CA LYS A 395 23.51 9.77 27.31
C LYS A 395 22.37 9.42 26.35
N SER A 396 22.55 9.71 25.06
CA SER A 396 21.55 9.38 24.04
C SER A 396 21.38 7.86 23.87
N ALA A 397 22.48 7.10 23.87
CA ALA A 397 22.42 5.64 23.82
C ALA A 397 21.69 5.04 25.02
N LEU A 398 21.93 5.55 26.24
CA LEU A 398 21.23 5.12 27.45
C LEU A 398 19.71 5.38 27.40
N LEU A 399 19.29 6.52 26.83
CA LEU A 399 17.86 6.79 26.61
C LEU A 399 17.25 5.82 25.59
N GLY A 400 17.98 5.50 24.52
CA GLY A 400 17.56 4.51 23.52
C GLY A 400 17.39 3.09 24.08
N GLU A 401 18.17 2.73 25.09
CA GLU A 401 18.03 1.45 25.83
C GLU A 401 16.89 1.45 26.86
N GLY A 402 16.20 2.59 27.04
CA GLY A 402 15.06 2.74 27.94
C GLY A 402 15.40 3.14 29.38
N LEU A 403 16.56 3.78 29.62
CA LEU A 403 16.93 4.28 30.94
C LEU A 403 16.16 5.58 31.29
N PRO A 404 15.52 5.69 32.47
CA PRO A 404 14.91 6.94 32.94
C PRO A 404 15.89 8.12 33.05
N PHE A 405 15.41 9.34 32.79
CA PHE A 405 16.23 10.56 32.76
C PHE A 405 16.94 10.87 34.09
N ASP A 406 16.30 10.59 35.22
CA ASP A 406 16.81 10.83 36.58
C ASP A 406 18.03 9.95 36.91
N GLN A 407 18.17 8.79 36.25
CA GLN A 407 19.27 7.86 36.48
C GLN A 407 20.44 8.03 35.49
N ASN A 408 20.23 8.79 34.41
CA ASN A 408 21.16 8.87 33.29
C ASN A 408 22.53 9.41 33.71
N GLU A 409 22.58 10.48 34.50
CA GLU A 409 23.85 11.07 34.96
C GLU A 409 24.66 10.09 35.83
N LYS A 410 23.99 9.39 36.74
CA LYS A 410 24.64 8.40 37.62
C LYS A 410 25.21 7.22 36.83
N ILE A 411 24.53 6.76 35.78
CA ILE A 411 24.98 5.64 34.95
C ILE A 411 26.07 6.08 33.96
N LEU A 412 25.97 7.28 33.39
CA LEU A 412 27.01 7.87 32.56
C LEU A 412 28.36 7.88 33.29
N GLN A 413 28.40 8.39 34.53
CA GLN A 413 29.65 8.46 35.29
C GLN A 413 30.27 7.07 35.53
N GLN A 414 29.43 6.03 35.65
CA GLN A 414 29.91 4.66 35.78
C GLN A 414 30.49 4.13 34.47
N ILE A 415 29.82 4.36 33.34
CA ILE A 415 30.33 3.95 32.03
C ILE A 415 31.68 4.63 31.75
N LEU A 416 31.78 5.94 31.99
CA LEU A 416 33.03 6.68 31.83
C LEU A 416 34.14 6.13 32.74
N LEU A 417 33.82 5.79 33.99
CA LEU A 417 34.75 5.14 34.90
C LEU A 417 35.20 3.77 34.37
N GLY A 418 34.28 2.92 33.91
CA GLY A 418 34.59 1.61 33.35
C GLY A 418 35.49 1.67 32.13
N ILE A 419 35.23 2.60 31.21
CA ILE A 419 36.06 2.84 30.02
C ILE A 419 37.46 3.30 30.42
N ARG A 420 37.55 4.36 31.25
CA ARG A 420 38.84 4.89 31.72
C ARG A 420 39.64 3.84 32.47
N ASN A 421 38.98 3.04 33.31
CA ASN A 421 39.64 1.97 34.04
C ASN A 421 40.22 0.91 33.11
N THR A 422 39.47 0.51 32.09
CA THR A 422 39.93 -0.46 31.09
C THR A 422 41.10 0.05 30.27
N LEU A 423 41.09 1.33 29.91
CA LEU A 423 42.17 1.96 29.16
C LEU A 423 43.42 2.27 30.00
N GLN A 424 43.30 2.35 31.33
CA GLN A 424 44.44 2.58 32.24
C GLN A 424 45.02 1.30 32.83
N ASP A 425 44.28 0.19 32.78
CA ASP A 425 44.73 -1.10 33.29
C ASP A 425 45.54 -1.84 32.22
N PRO A 426 46.79 -2.29 32.49
CA PRO A 426 47.57 -3.06 31.53
C PRO A 426 46.85 -4.30 31.01
N LYS A 427 46.03 -4.96 31.84
CA LYS A 427 45.22 -6.09 31.38
C LYS A 427 44.05 -5.63 30.51
N GLY A 428 43.32 -4.60 30.89
CA GLY A 428 42.30 -3.98 30.03
C GLY A 428 42.84 -3.55 28.65
N GLN A 429 44.01 -2.92 28.60
CA GLN A 429 44.70 -2.57 27.35
C GLN A 429 45.05 -3.83 26.55
N TRP A 430 45.58 -4.87 27.19
CA TRP A 430 45.86 -6.13 26.51
C TRP A 430 44.61 -6.76 25.90
N ILE A 431 43.45 -6.75 26.58
CA ILE A 431 42.18 -7.29 26.04
C ILE A 431 41.73 -6.54 24.78
N LEU A 432 41.88 -5.21 24.78
CA LEU A 432 41.45 -4.31 23.71
C LEU A 432 42.49 -4.13 22.60
N ALA A 433 43.70 -4.66 22.77
CA ALA A 433 44.75 -4.59 21.76
C ALA A 433 44.35 -5.38 20.49
N ASN A 434 45.04 -5.07 19.39
CA ASN A 434 44.85 -5.78 18.14
C ASN A 434 45.56 -7.14 18.22
N HIS A 435 44.79 -8.22 18.09
CA HIS A 435 45.24 -9.60 18.18
C HIS A 435 44.85 -10.37 16.92
N GLU A 436 45.45 -11.53 16.70
CA GLU A 436 45.09 -12.41 15.58
C GLU A 436 43.64 -12.92 15.73
N GLU A 437 42.89 -12.93 14.63
CA GLU A 437 41.47 -13.30 14.60
C GLU A 437 40.61 -12.63 15.71
N SER A 438 40.93 -11.36 16.01
CA SER A 438 40.22 -10.56 17.00
C SER A 438 38.78 -10.26 16.57
N ARG A 439 37.82 -10.61 17.43
CA ARG A 439 36.39 -10.27 17.30
C ARG A 439 35.85 -9.73 18.62
N ALA A 440 34.96 -8.76 18.55
CA ALA A 440 34.20 -8.24 19.69
C ALA A 440 32.70 -8.37 19.38
N GLU A 441 31.88 -8.57 20.41
CA GLU A 441 30.44 -8.88 20.29
C GLU A 441 30.17 -9.97 19.23
N TYR A 442 30.95 -11.06 19.25
CA TYR A 442 30.96 -12.06 18.19
C TYR A 442 29.71 -12.95 18.27
N PRO A 443 28.74 -12.83 17.32
CA PRO A 443 27.54 -13.64 17.34
C PRO A 443 27.82 -15.03 16.77
N LEU A 444 27.37 -16.05 17.50
CA LEU A 444 27.40 -17.45 17.10
C LEU A 444 25.99 -18.04 17.21
N THR A 445 25.63 -18.88 16.26
CA THR A 445 24.34 -19.56 16.25
C THR A 445 24.53 -21.01 16.66
N GLN A 446 23.78 -21.46 17.67
CA GLN A 446 23.76 -22.84 18.11
C GLN A 446 22.40 -23.47 17.74
N PHE A 447 22.42 -24.66 17.15
CA PHE A 447 21.20 -25.44 16.94
C PHE A 447 21.07 -26.49 18.03
N SER A 448 20.04 -26.39 18.87
CA SER A 448 19.75 -27.33 19.95
C SER A 448 18.24 -27.42 20.18
N GLU A 449 17.75 -28.57 20.64
CA GLU A 449 16.31 -28.76 20.95
C GLU A 449 15.34 -28.35 19.82
N ASN A 450 15.76 -28.56 18.56
CA ASN A 450 15.03 -28.16 17.36
C ASN A 450 14.78 -26.65 17.23
N ARG A 451 15.67 -25.83 17.81
CA ARG A 451 15.64 -24.36 17.76
C ARG A 451 17.03 -23.79 17.50
N PHE A 452 17.09 -22.61 16.88
CA PHE A 452 18.31 -21.83 16.75
C PHE A 452 18.41 -20.83 17.91
N PHE A 453 19.51 -20.90 18.66
CA PHE A 453 19.84 -19.98 19.72
C PHE A 453 20.98 -19.06 19.29
N ARG A 454 20.79 -17.75 19.42
CA ARG A 454 21.86 -16.77 19.20
C ARG A 454 22.64 -16.53 20.50
N LYS A 455 23.96 -16.71 20.45
CA LYS A 455 24.91 -16.46 21.54
C LYS A 455 25.90 -15.39 21.13
N ILE A 456 26.27 -14.49 22.02
CA ILE A 456 27.22 -13.40 21.73
C ILE A 456 28.38 -13.47 22.72
N ILE A 457 29.60 -13.56 22.19
CA ILE A 457 30.83 -13.52 22.97
C ILE A 457 31.35 -12.08 22.97
N ASP A 458 31.44 -11.43 24.14
CA ASP A 458 31.88 -10.03 24.25
C ASP A 458 33.24 -9.78 23.57
N ARG A 459 34.23 -10.68 23.79
CA ARG A 459 35.57 -10.57 23.21
C ARG A 459 36.23 -11.93 23.00
N THR A 460 36.79 -12.14 21.82
CA THR A 460 37.63 -13.31 21.54
C THR A 460 38.75 -13.01 20.54
N PHE A 461 39.91 -13.63 20.72
CA PHE A 461 41.07 -13.47 19.84
C PHE A 461 42.06 -14.62 20.06
N ILE A 462 43.08 -14.72 19.21
CA ILE A 462 44.20 -15.64 19.35
C ILE A 462 45.44 -14.88 19.82
N GLU A 463 46.12 -15.42 20.83
CA GLU A 463 47.45 -14.97 21.22
C GLU A 463 48.29 -16.19 21.64
N ASN A 464 49.52 -16.31 21.12
CA ASN A 464 50.42 -17.43 21.41
C ASN A 464 49.77 -18.81 21.19
N ASP A 465 49.09 -19.00 20.05
CA ASP A 465 48.34 -20.22 19.70
C ASP A 465 47.21 -20.60 20.68
N ILE A 466 46.75 -19.67 21.52
CA ILE A 466 45.63 -19.87 22.45
C ILE A 466 44.47 -18.96 22.05
N ARG A 467 43.27 -19.56 21.92
CA ARG A 467 42.02 -18.81 21.74
C ARG A 467 41.53 -18.33 23.10
N TRP A 468 41.41 -17.02 23.27
CA TRP A 468 40.85 -16.42 24.47
C TRP A 468 39.37 -16.11 24.29
N ILE A 469 38.57 -16.44 25.31
CA ILE A 469 37.16 -16.02 25.45
C ILE A 469 37.11 -15.13 26.69
N ILE A 470 36.69 -13.89 26.51
CA ILE A 470 36.68 -12.87 27.56
C ILE A 470 35.30 -12.24 27.61
N ASP A 471 34.75 -12.17 28.81
CA ASP A 471 33.45 -11.56 29.07
C ASP A 471 33.61 -10.43 30.11
N TYR A 472 32.96 -9.29 29.83
CA TYR A 472 33.04 -8.10 30.67
C TYR A 472 31.88 -8.05 31.65
N LYS A 473 32.18 -7.98 32.95
CA LYS A 473 31.17 -7.90 34.02
C LYS A 473 31.14 -6.53 34.67
N THR A 474 29.94 -5.94 34.71
CA THR A 474 29.66 -4.62 35.28
C THR A 474 29.04 -4.69 36.68
N SER A 475 28.94 -5.89 37.25
CA SER A 475 28.39 -6.15 38.58
C SER A 475 29.06 -5.27 39.64
N ARG A 476 28.23 -4.69 40.53
CA ARG A 476 28.70 -3.90 41.67
C ARG A 476 28.86 -4.75 42.92
N HIS A 477 29.84 -4.38 43.71
CA HIS A 477 30.05 -4.92 45.03
C HIS A 477 29.35 -4.06 46.09
N GLU A 478 28.26 -4.55 46.68
CA GLU A 478 27.53 -3.90 47.78
C GLU A 478 27.76 -4.67 49.10
N GLY A 479 28.92 -4.46 49.74
CA GLY A 479 29.12 -4.73 51.17
C GLY A 479 29.66 -6.09 51.61
N MET A 480 30.07 -7.00 50.71
CA MET A 480 30.78 -8.25 51.07
C MET A 480 32.31 -8.03 51.13
N ASP A 481 33.15 -9.07 51.22
CA ASP A 481 34.57 -8.96 50.87
C ASP A 481 34.74 -9.03 49.35
N LEU A 482 35.59 -8.17 48.77
CA LEU A 482 35.80 -8.08 47.31
C LEU A 482 36.28 -9.42 46.73
N LYS A 483 37.09 -10.18 47.47
CA LYS A 483 37.58 -11.49 47.02
C LYS A 483 36.47 -12.53 46.95
N GLU A 484 35.60 -12.56 47.96
CA GLU A 484 34.48 -13.50 48.02
C GLU A 484 33.45 -13.23 46.91
N PHE A 485 33.13 -11.94 46.68
CA PHE A 485 32.28 -11.51 45.58
C PHE A 485 32.81 -11.96 44.20
N LEU A 486 34.10 -11.74 43.92
CA LEU A 486 34.70 -12.13 42.65
C LEU A 486 34.71 -13.65 42.44
N ASN A 487 34.94 -14.43 43.50
CA ASN A 487 34.90 -15.89 43.43
C ASN A 487 33.48 -16.40 43.11
N ASN A 488 32.46 -15.79 43.70
CA ASN A 488 31.06 -16.12 43.41
C ASN A 488 30.69 -15.82 41.95
N GLU A 489 31.16 -14.70 41.40
CA GLU A 489 30.92 -14.36 39.99
C GLU A 489 31.64 -15.33 39.03
N VAL A 490 32.87 -15.77 39.35
CA VAL A 490 33.58 -16.79 38.57
C VAL A 490 32.80 -18.11 38.52
N VAL A 491 32.32 -18.60 39.67
CA VAL A 491 31.51 -19.83 39.72
C VAL A 491 30.23 -19.69 38.89
N ARG A 492 29.61 -18.52 38.94
CA ARG A 492 28.34 -18.23 38.27
C ARG A 492 28.43 -18.18 36.75
N TYR A 493 29.48 -17.56 36.21
CA TYR A 493 29.63 -17.39 34.76
C TYR A 493 30.46 -18.48 34.08
N LYS A 494 31.06 -19.38 34.86
CA LYS A 494 31.78 -20.54 34.34
C LYS A 494 30.95 -21.38 33.34
N PRO A 495 29.68 -21.76 33.60
CA PRO A 495 28.87 -22.52 32.64
C PRO A 495 28.65 -21.77 31.32
N GLN A 496 28.46 -20.45 31.35
CA GLN A 496 28.28 -19.64 30.13
C GLN A 496 29.55 -19.67 29.27
N LEU A 497 30.72 -19.49 29.88
CA LEU A 497 32.00 -19.51 29.17
C LEU A 497 32.37 -20.92 28.68
N ASP A 498 31.99 -21.96 29.41
CA ASP A 498 32.12 -23.36 28.97
C ASP A 498 31.26 -23.64 27.73
N ASN A 499 30.04 -23.08 27.68
CA ASN A 499 29.18 -23.18 26.51
C ASN A 499 29.79 -22.44 25.30
N TYR A 500 30.36 -21.25 25.49
CA TYR A 500 31.07 -20.54 24.41
C TYR A 500 32.28 -21.31 23.89
N ALA A 501 33.07 -21.92 24.78
CA ALA A 501 34.19 -22.76 24.38
C ALA A 501 33.75 -24.01 23.59
N THR A 502 32.63 -24.61 24.00
CA THR A 502 32.03 -25.76 23.28
C THR A 502 31.56 -25.33 21.89
N LEU A 503 30.87 -24.19 21.78
CA LEU A 503 30.36 -23.66 20.53
C LEU A 503 31.50 -23.31 19.55
N LEU A 504 32.59 -22.69 20.02
CA LEU A 504 33.76 -22.43 19.16
C LEU A 504 34.40 -23.73 18.63
N ARG A 505 34.41 -24.80 19.43
CA ARG A 505 34.89 -26.12 18.98
C ARG A 505 33.98 -26.73 17.92
N GLU A 506 32.66 -26.61 18.08
CA GLU A 506 31.69 -27.05 17.06
C GLU A 506 31.88 -26.31 15.73
N TYR A 507 32.26 -25.04 15.79
CA TYR A 507 32.63 -24.23 14.62
C TYR A 507 34.04 -24.51 14.08
N GLY A 508 34.77 -25.47 14.64
CA GLY A 508 36.06 -25.95 14.12
C GLY A 508 37.31 -25.39 14.81
N GLU A 509 37.20 -24.74 15.98
CA GLU A 509 38.38 -24.33 16.74
C GLU A 509 39.11 -25.55 17.35
N ILE A 510 40.39 -25.69 17.00
CA ILE A 510 41.25 -26.80 17.42
C ILE A 510 42.29 -26.39 18.47
N ARG A 511 42.51 -25.08 18.65
CA ARG A 511 43.51 -24.56 19.58
C ARG A 511 43.04 -24.70 21.04
N PRO A 512 43.98 -24.67 22.02
CA PRO A 512 43.61 -24.53 23.43
C PRO A 512 42.79 -23.27 23.66
N ILE A 513 41.66 -23.41 24.35
CA ILE A 513 40.78 -22.28 24.69
C ILE A 513 40.98 -21.90 26.16
N LYS A 514 41.30 -20.64 26.42
CA LYS A 514 41.30 -20.06 27.77
C LYS A 514 40.13 -19.10 27.94
N LYS A 515 39.56 -19.08 29.15
CA LYS A 515 38.39 -18.28 29.48
C LYS A 515 38.71 -17.33 30.63
N ALA A 516 38.17 -16.13 30.57
CA ALA A 516 38.36 -15.16 31.64
C ALA A 516 37.20 -14.18 31.77
N LEU A 517 37.09 -13.62 32.97
CA LEU A 517 36.24 -12.48 33.26
C LEU A 517 37.10 -11.26 33.52
N TYR A 518 36.69 -10.14 32.93
CA TYR A 518 37.27 -8.84 33.23
C TYR A 518 36.20 -7.95 33.88
N PHE A 519 36.57 -7.27 34.96
CA PHE A 519 35.68 -6.39 35.72
C PHE A 519 36.14 -4.93 35.57
N PRO A 520 35.63 -4.17 34.56
CA PRO A 520 36.06 -2.80 34.29
C PRO A 520 35.96 -1.86 35.51
N MET A 521 34.94 -2.03 36.35
CA MET A 521 34.74 -1.17 37.53
C MET A 521 35.81 -1.37 38.61
N HIS A 522 36.46 -2.54 38.64
CA HIS A 522 37.40 -2.93 39.69
C HIS A 522 38.85 -3.10 39.19
N LYS A 523 39.10 -3.03 37.87
CA LYS A 523 40.41 -3.35 37.24
C LYS A 523 40.91 -4.75 37.64
N VAL A 524 40.01 -5.73 37.61
CA VAL A 524 40.31 -7.11 38.02
C VAL A 524 40.16 -8.07 36.85
N TRP A 525 41.15 -8.95 36.72
CA TRP A 525 41.17 -10.07 35.79
C TRP A 525 41.06 -11.40 36.56
N ARG A 526 40.19 -12.31 36.09
CA ARG A 526 40.05 -13.68 36.61
C ARG A 526 40.01 -14.70 35.47
N GLU A 527 41.00 -15.58 35.42
CA GLU A 527 41.02 -16.75 34.54
C GLU A 527 40.21 -17.90 35.17
N ILE A 528 39.52 -18.70 34.35
CA ILE A 528 38.51 -19.70 34.78
C ILE A 528 38.85 -21.12 34.33
#